data_AF-A0A382EY13-F1
#
_entry.id   AF-A0A382EY13-F1
#
_cell.length_a   1.000
_cell.length_b   1.000
_cell.length_c   1.000
_cell.angle_alpha   90.00
_cell.angle_beta   90.00
_cell.angle_gamma   90.00
#
_symmetry.space_group_name_H-M   'P 1'
#
loop_
_entity.id
_entity.type
_entity.pdbx_description
1 polymer ?
#
loop_
_entity_poly.entity_id
_entity_poly.type
_entity_poly.pdbx_seq_one_letter_code
_entity_poly.pdbx_strand_id
1 'polypeptide(L)'
;VFRIKSKYANFGLYETSMLGILSSCSGWATSANRCIVAAEGIPVVSFAARAVHPSVAAHVDYSAITGGCSAISSIIGGKITQTTPSGTMPHSLVLIMGDTVRAALAFDRHIEKNVPRVVLVDTFKDEAEEALEVSRRLKGTLRGIRIETPIERGGITPHLVDEIRIKLDYENFEEIDIYVSG
;
A
#
# COMPACT_ATOMS: atom_id res chain seq x y z
N VAL A 1 5.78 2.51 30.44
CA VAL A 1 6.50 2.82 29.18
C VAL A 1 7.28 4.13 29.20
N PHE A 2 6.96 5.09 30.08
CA PHE A 2 7.68 6.36 30.19
C PHE A 2 7.61 6.89 31.64
N ARG A 3 8.65 7.58 32.13
CA ARG A 3 8.71 8.15 33.49
C ARG A 3 9.45 9.50 33.46
N ILE A 4 8.85 10.52 34.06
CA ILE A 4 9.46 11.85 34.24
C ILE A 4 9.73 12.08 35.74
N LYS A 5 10.88 12.67 36.07
CA LYS A 5 11.21 13.16 37.42
C LYS A 5 11.55 14.64 37.35
N SER A 6 10.61 15.49 37.77
CA SER A 6 10.77 16.96 37.82
C SER A 6 9.73 17.55 38.77
N LYS A 7 9.83 18.86 39.06
CA LYS A 7 8.74 19.58 39.73
C LYS A 7 7.52 19.58 38.82
N TYR A 8 6.34 19.24 39.34
CA TYR A 8 5.12 19.08 38.54
C TYR A 8 4.80 20.31 37.67
N ALA A 9 4.95 21.52 38.23
CA ALA A 9 4.73 22.78 37.52
C ALA A 9 5.55 22.92 36.21
N ASN A 10 6.68 22.21 36.09
CA ASN A 10 7.51 22.28 34.89
C ASN A 10 6.98 21.45 33.73
N PHE A 11 6.12 20.44 33.98
CA PHE A 11 5.71 19.50 32.94
C PHE A 11 4.23 19.16 32.89
N GLY A 12 3.45 19.43 33.94
CA GLY A 12 2.04 19.06 34.03
C GLY A 12 1.20 19.59 32.85
N LEU A 13 1.53 20.77 32.32
CA LEU A 13 0.83 21.37 31.18
C LEU A 13 0.99 20.58 29.86
N TYR A 14 2.03 19.74 29.74
CA TYR A 14 2.30 18.95 28.54
C TYR A 14 1.68 17.56 28.59
N GLU A 15 1.04 17.18 29.71
CA GLU A 15 0.51 15.82 29.92
C GLU A 15 -0.43 15.38 28.78
N THR A 16 -1.37 16.25 28.39
CA THR A 16 -2.31 15.96 27.29
C THR A 16 -1.59 15.66 25.97
N SER A 17 -0.59 16.45 25.61
CA SER A 17 0.18 16.24 24.37
C SER A 17 1.02 14.98 24.43
N MET A 18 1.70 14.74 25.56
CA MET A 18 2.53 13.53 25.75
C MET A 18 1.67 12.26 25.68
N LEU A 19 0.52 12.24 26.36
CA LEU A 19 -0.41 11.11 26.32
C LEU A 19 -0.98 10.91 24.93
N GLY A 20 -1.46 11.97 24.26
CA GLY A 20 -2.03 11.87 22.92
C GLY A 20 -1.05 11.29 21.90
N ILE A 21 0.20 11.76 21.90
CA ILE A 21 1.25 11.27 21.01
C ILE A 21 1.53 9.79 21.28
N LEU A 22 1.74 9.41 22.55
CA LEU A 22 2.05 8.03 22.92
C LEU A 22 0.90 7.08 22.61
N SER A 23 -0.33 7.46 22.94
CA SER A 23 -1.52 6.63 22.73
C SER A 23 -1.76 6.38 21.24
N SER A 24 -1.77 7.43 20.41
CA SER A 24 -2.00 7.28 18.97
C SER A 24 -0.88 6.52 18.28
N CYS A 25 0.39 6.92 18.48
CA CYS A 25 1.50 6.30 17.78
C CYS A 25 1.71 4.84 18.21
N SER A 26 1.57 4.52 19.50
CA SER A 26 1.67 3.13 19.96
C SER A 26 0.53 2.27 19.43
N GLY A 27 -0.68 2.82 19.34
CA GLY A 27 -1.84 2.15 18.75
C GLY A 27 -1.60 1.83 17.27
N TRP A 28 -1.17 2.81 16.48
CA TRP A 28 -0.87 2.62 15.05
C TRP A 28 0.28 1.63 14.83
N ALA A 29 1.37 1.73 15.59
CA ALA A 29 2.50 0.81 15.48
C ALA A 29 2.10 -0.63 15.86
N THR A 30 1.28 -0.80 16.91
CA THR A 30 0.76 -2.11 17.31
C THR A 30 -0.14 -2.71 16.22
N SER A 31 -1.04 -1.92 15.64
CA SER A 31 -1.91 -2.36 14.56
C SER A 31 -1.11 -2.75 13.31
N ALA A 32 -0.12 -1.94 12.92
CA ALA A 32 0.78 -2.28 11.83
C ALA A 32 1.53 -3.60 12.10
N ASN A 33 2.05 -3.78 13.32
CA ASN A 33 2.75 -5.01 13.69
C ASN A 33 1.85 -6.25 13.62
N ARG A 34 0.56 -6.14 13.98
CA ARG A 34 -0.40 -7.25 13.80
C ARG A 34 -0.54 -7.64 12.32
N CYS A 35 -0.59 -6.67 11.41
CA CYS A 35 -0.60 -6.96 9.97
C CYS A 35 0.69 -7.64 9.53
N ILE A 36 1.86 -7.22 10.04
CA ILE A 36 3.15 -7.84 9.72
C ILE A 36 3.23 -9.29 10.20
N VAL A 37 2.77 -9.55 11.42
CA VAL A 37 2.72 -10.92 11.96
C VAL A 37 1.79 -11.79 11.12
N ALA A 38 0.61 -11.27 10.75
CA ALA A 38 -0.35 -12.01 9.91
C ALA A 38 0.14 -12.22 8.47
N ALA A 39 1.05 -11.37 7.97
CA ALA A 39 1.59 -11.47 6.62
C ALA A 39 2.70 -12.53 6.48
N GLU A 40 3.19 -13.10 7.58
CA GLU A 40 4.16 -14.23 7.58
C GLU A 40 5.37 -14.03 6.65
N GLY A 41 5.94 -12.82 6.65
CA GLY A 41 7.11 -12.47 5.84
C GLY A 41 6.80 -11.83 4.49
N ILE A 42 5.53 -11.77 4.08
CA ILE A 42 5.09 -10.98 2.93
C ILE A 42 5.22 -9.48 3.27
N PRO A 43 5.86 -8.66 2.42
CA PRO A 43 5.99 -7.23 2.67
C PRO A 43 4.64 -6.51 2.72
N VAL A 44 4.43 -5.72 3.79
CA VAL A 44 3.23 -4.88 3.95
C VAL A 44 3.61 -3.42 3.74
N VAL A 45 2.76 -2.67 3.01
CA VAL A 45 2.91 -1.23 2.75
C VAL A 45 1.74 -0.48 3.39
N SER A 46 2.03 0.59 4.14
CA SER A 46 0.98 1.37 4.80
C SER A 46 0.43 2.49 3.91
N PHE A 47 -0.88 2.43 3.66
CA PHE A 47 -1.66 3.46 2.96
C PHE A 47 -2.53 4.31 3.92
N ALA A 48 -2.22 4.29 5.21
CA ALA A 48 -3.06 4.85 6.28
C ALA A 48 -3.21 6.38 6.26
N ALA A 49 -2.29 7.11 5.62
CA ALA A 49 -2.28 8.58 5.62
C ALA A 49 -3.60 9.23 5.18
N ARG A 50 -4.36 8.58 4.28
CA ARG A 50 -5.65 9.08 3.78
C ARG A 50 -6.80 8.97 4.80
N ALA A 51 -6.64 8.13 5.83
CA ALA A 51 -7.68 7.85 6.82
C ALA A 51 -7.56 8.71 8.09
N VAL A 52 -6.57 9.61 8.15
CA VAL A 52 -6.30 10.49 9.30
C VAL A 52 -6.26 11.95 8.85
N HIS A 53 -6.32 12.87 9.81
CA HIS A 53 -6.13 14.28 9.51
C HIS A 53 -4.73 14.51 8.91
N PRO A 54 -4.58 15.30 7.81
CA PRO A 54 -3.28 15.48 7.14
C PRO A 54 -2.14 15.94 8.05
N SER A 55 -2.43 16.75 9.08
CA SER A 55 -1.44 17.21 10.06
C SER A 55 -0.75 16.08 10.87
N VAL A 56 -1.36 14.90 10.93
CA VAL A 56 -0.79 13.72 11.62
C VAL A 56 -0.36 12.61 10.65
N ALA A 57 -0.46 12.83 9.33
CA ALA A 57 -0.10 11.83 8.31
C ALA A 57 1.34 11.32 8.47
N ALA A 58 2.27 12.21 8.81
CA ALA A 58 3.65 11.81 9.08
C ALA A 58 3.73 10.82 10.26
N HIS A 59 3.05 11.13 11.37
CA HIS A 59 3.09 10.33 12.60
C HIS A 59 2.50 8.93 12.41
N VAL A 60 1.40 8.78 11.65
CA VAL A 60 0.83 7.46 11.35
C VAL A 60 1.77 6.61 10.49
N ASP A 61 2.41 7.21 9.48
CA ASP A 61 3.37 6.51 8.62
C ASP A 61 4.65 6.14 9.37
N TYR A 62 5.17 7.03 10.22
CA TYR A 62 6.29 6.72 11.12
C TYR A 62 5.96 5.55 12.04
N SER A 63 4.75 5.56 12.61
CA SER A 63 4.29 4.48 13.46
C SER A 63 4.15 3.16 12.69
N ALA A 64 3.70 3.21 11.43
CA ALA A 64 3.59 2.03 10.57
C ALA A 64 4.97 1.41 10.25
N ILE A 65 5.96 2.23 9.86
CA ILE A 65 7.34 1.76 9.67
C ILE A 65 7.91 1.19 10.97
N THR A 66 7.70 1.87 12.10
CA THR A 66 8.13 1.38 13.42
C THR A 66 7.47 0.05 13.79
N GLY A 67 6.21 -0.16 13.39
CA GLY A 67 5.49 -1.41 13.57
C GLY A 67 5.94 -2.55 12.65
N GLY A 68 6.76 -2.25 11.63
CA GLY A 68 7.38 -3.23 10.73
C GLY A 68 6.92 -3.14 9.27
N CYS A 69 6.09 -2.16 8.88
CA CYS A 69 5.76 -1.97 7.46
C CYS A 69 7.04 -1.72 6.65
N SER A 70 7.11 -2.35 5.47
CA SER A 70 8.23 -2.25 4.55
C SER A 70 8.31 -0.89 3.85
N ALA A 71 7.16 -0.26 3.62
CA ALA A 71 7.05 1.05 3.01
C ALA A 71 5.76 1.77 3.44
N ILE A 72 5.64 3.03 3.02
CA ILE A 72 4.52 3.94 3.28
C ILE A 72 4.14 4.64 1.97
N SER A 73 2.96 5.23 1.90
CA SER A 73 2.50 5.96 0.70
C SER A 73 2.77 7.46 0.70
N SER A 74 2.88 8.11 1.85
CA SER A 74 2.93 9.57 1.87
C SER A 74 4.36 10.10 1.72
N ILE A 75 4.50 11.22 0.99
CA ILE A 75 5.80 11.90 0.83
C ILE A 75 6.32 12.39 2.20
N ILE A 76 5.43 12.90 3.05
CA ILE A 76 5.80 13.43 4.37
C ILE A 76 6.24 12.31 5.33
N GLY A 77 5.59 11.15 5.27
CA GLY A 77 6.00 9.95 6.00
C GLY A 77 7.41 9.54 5.59
N GLY A 78 7.67 9.39 4.29
CA GLY A 78 8.97 8.96 3.77
C GLY A 78 10.11 9.90 4.15
N LYS A 79 9.84 11.20 4.20
CA LYS A 79 10.80 12.20 4.67
C LYS A 79 11.22 11.97 6.13
N ILE A 80 10.28 11.67 7.02
CA ILE A 80 10.59 11.52 8.46
C ILE A 80 11.12 10.13 8.82
N THR A 81 10.75 9.10 8.05
CA THR A 81 11.25 7.73 8.22
C THR A 81 12.53 7.47 7.43
N GLN A 82 12.94 8.40 6.56
CA GLN A 82 14.04 8.23 5.61
C GLN A 82 13.85 7.02 4.70
N THR A 83 12.60 6.77 4.30
CA THR A 83 12.23 5.69 3.38
C THR A 83 11.68 6.27 2.09
N THR A 84 11.86 5.55 0.97
CA THR A 84 11.23 5.91 -0.30
C THR A 84 9.73 5.60 -0.22
N PRO A 85 8.83 6.57 -0.42
CA PRO A 85 7.41 6.28 -0.51
C PRO A 85 7.12 5.32 -1.66
N SER A 86 6.19 4.41 -1.44
CA SER A 86 5.73 3.44 -2.43
C SER A 86 4.30 3.73 -2.85
N GLY A 87 4.03 3.62 -4.15
CA GLY A 87 2.72 3.81 -4.74
C GLY A 87 2.64 3.08 -6.08
N THR A 88 1.41 2.83 -6.52
CA THR A 88 1.10 2.19 -7.80
C THR A 88 0.16 3.11 -8.61
N MET A 89 -0.24 2.69 -9.80
CA MET A 89 -1.23 3.46 -10.56
C MET A 89 -2.63 3.40 -9.89
N PRO A 90 -3.39 4.52 -9.87
CA PRO A 90 -4.73 4.59 -9.29
C PRO A 90 -5.84 4.28 -10.34
N HIS A 91 -7.04 3.92 -9.87
CA HIS A 91 -8.23 3.76 -10.73
C HIS A 91 -8.52 5.00 -11.58
N SER A 92 -8.28 6.21 -11.05
CA SER A 92 -8.54 7.45 -11.78
C SER A 92 -7.77 7.53 -13.09
N LEU A 93 -6.55 7.00 -13.16
CA LEU A 93 -5.78 6.95 -14.41
C LEU A 93 -6.45 6.02 -15.42
N VAL A 94 -6.89 4.84 -14.99
CA VAL A 94 -7.57 3.86 -15.84
C VAL A 94 -8.89 4.45 -16.37
N LEU A 95 -9.68 5.08 -15.51
CA LEU A 95 -10.95 5.72 -15.86
C LEU A 95 -10.78 6.86 -16.88
N ILE A 96 -9.80 7.74 -16.67
CA ILE A 96 -9.50 8.84 -17.61
C ILE A 96 -9.04 8.30 -18.97
N MET A 97 -8.29 7.20 -18.97
CA MET A 97 -7.79 6.58 -20.19
C MET A 97 -8.84 5.71 -20.90
N GLY A 98 -9.89 5.29 -20.19
CA GLY A 98 -10.98 4.47 -20.69
C GLY A 98 -10.60 3.02 -20.99
N ASP A 99 -9.39 2.58 -20.62
CA ASP A 99 -8.87 1.23 -20.88
C ASP A 99 -7.64 0.94 -20.00
N THR A 100 -7.62 -0.22 -19.35
CA THR A 100 -6.58 -0.65 -18.40
C THR A 100 -5.23 -0.82 -19.08
N VAL A 101 -5.20 -1.45 -20.27
CA VAL A 101 -3.95 -1.66 -21.03
C VAL A 101 -3.38 -0.34 -21.52
N ARG A 102 -4.22 0.58 -22.02
CA ARG A 102 -3.82 1.92 -22.47
C ARG A 102 -3.23 2.73 -21.32
N ALA A 103 -3.83 2.64 -20.14
CA ALA A 103 -3.34 3.26 -18.92
C ALA A 103 -1.99 2.67 -18.48
N ALA A 104 -1.86 1.34 -18.45
CA ALA A 104 -0.63 0.65 -18.10
C ALA A 104 0.53 1.00 -19.04
N LEU A 105 0.28 1.01 -20.36
CA LEU A 105 1.28 1.40 -21.36
C LEU A 105 1.67 2.89 -21.24
N ALA A 106 0.74 3.77 -20.86
CA ALA A 106 1.07 5.17 -20.59
C ALA A 106 1.91 5.31 -19.31
N PHE A 107 1.56 4.58 -18.26
CA PHE A 107 2.34 4.53 -17.02
C PHE A 107 3.79 4.07 -17.29
N ASP A 108 3.96 2.98 -18.05
CA ASP A 108 5.28 2.47 -18.40
C ASP A 108 6.13 3.46 -19.21
N ARG A 109 5.51 4.18 -20.15
CA ARG A 109 6.21 5.17 -21.01
C ARG A 109 6.62 6.44 -20.26
N HIS A 110 5.81 6.90 -19.31
CA HIS A 110 5.96 8.25 -18.74
C HIS A 110 6.59 8.28 -17.35
N ILE A 111 6.54 7.19 -16.59
CA ILE A 111 7.13 7.11 -15.25
C ILE A 111 8.57 6.59 -15.31
N GLU A 112 9.43 7.07 -14.42
CA GLU A 112 10.84 6.71 -14.34
C GLU A 112 11.03 5.20 -14.19
N LYS A 113 12.02 4.61 -14.88
CA LYS A 113 12.22 3.15 -14.95
C LYS A 113 12.51 2.47 -13.61
N ASN A 114 12.95 3.21 -12.61
CA ASN A 114 13.22 2.71 -11.26
C ASN A 114 11.94 2.52 -10.43
N VAL A 115 10.80 3.02 -10.88
CA VAL A 115 9.51 2.77 -10.23
C VAL A 115 8.96 1.42 -10.71
N PRO A 116 8.62 0.48 -9.81
CA PRO A 116 8.04 -0.80 -10.22
C PRO A 116 6.72 -0.61 -10.99
N ARG A 117 6.55 -1.34 -12.10
CA ARG A 117 5.28 -1.35 -12.84
C ARG A 117 4.32 -2.32 -12.15
N VAL A 118 3.56 -1.78 -11.20
CA VAL A 118 2.45 -2.51 -10.57
C VAL A 118 1.14 -1.91 -11.09
N VAL A 119 0.41 -2.70 -11.88
CA VAL A 119 -0.79 -2.25 -12.59
C VAL A 119 -2.03 -2.65 -11.81
N LEU A 120 -2.93 -1.69 -11.59
CA LEU A 120 -4.21 -1.95 -10.96
C LEU A 120 -5.15 -2.66 -11.95
N VAL A 121 -5.70 -3.80 -11.54
CA VAL A 121 -6.58 -4.66 -12.34
C VAL A 121 -7.83 -4.95 -11.51
N ASP A 122 -9.01 -4.66 -12.06
CA ASP A 122 -10.35 -4.61 -11.40
C ASP A 122 -11.18 -3.36 -11.80
N THR A 123 -10.75 -2.56 -12.79
CA THR A 123 -11.45 -1.29 -13.07
C THR A 123 -12.64 -1.45 -14.01
N PHE A 124 -12.48 -2.20 -15.10
CA PHE A 124 -13.56 -2.38 -16.10
C PHE A 124 -14.01 -3.82 -16.24
N LYS A 125 -13.07 -4.77 -16.23
CA LYS A 125 -13.35 -6.19 -16.45
C LYS A 125 -13.02 -7.01 -15.21
N ASP A 126 -13.23 -8.31 -15.35
CA ASP A 126 -12.78 -9.30 -14.38
C ASP A 126 -11.26 -9.20 -14.15
N GLU A 127 -10.86 -9.33 -12.89
CA GLU A 127 -9.50 -9.18 -12.41
C GLU A 127 -8.53 -10.10 -13.14
N ALA A 128 -8.93 -11.34 -13.41
CA ALA A 128 -8.10 -12.30 -14.12
C ALA A 128 -8.02 -12.01 -15.62
N GLU A 129 -9.08 -11.47 -16.22
CA GLU A 129 -9.05 -11.03 -17.62
C GLU A 129 -8.10 -9.83 -17.80
N GLU A 130 -8.25 -8.79 -16.97
CA GLU A 130 -7.37 -7.61 -17.03
C GLU A 130 -5.92 -7.97 -16.71
N ALA A 131 -5.68 -8.85 -15.72
CA ALA A 131 -4.36 -9.35 -15.38
C ALA A 131 -3.64 -9.96 -16.58
N LEU A 132 -4.30 -10.85 -17.33
CA LEU A 132 -3.72 -11.48 -18.51
C LEU A 132 -3.47 -10.47 -19.63
N GLU A 133 -4.43 -9.57 -19.90
CA GLU A 133 -4.29 -8.56 -20.97
C GLU A 133 -3.11 -7.63 -20.72
N VAL A 134 -2.96 -7.14 -19.48
CA VAL A 134 -1.84 -6.28 -19.09
C VAL A 134 -0.52 -7.05 -19.15
N SER A 135 -0.48 -8.29 -18.65
CA SER A 135 0.72 -9.13 -18.63
C SER A 135 1.26 -9.40 -20.03
N ARG A 136 0.37 -9.71 -21.00
CA ARG A 136 0.74 -9.88 -22.40
C ARG A 136 1.31 -8.60 -23.02
N ARG A 137 0.82 -7.43 -22.62
CA ARG A 137 1.19 -6.15 -23.24
C ARG A 137 2.43 -5.49 -22.62
N LEU A 138 2.71 -5.74 -21.34
CA LEU A 138 3.87 -5.23 -20.61
C LEU A 138 4.90 -6.34 -20.29
N LYS A 139 4.96 -7.39 -21.11
CA LYS A 139 5.89 -8.51 -20.92
C LYS A 139 7.34 -7.99 -20.79
N GLY A 140 8.00 -8.37 -19.70
CA GLY A 140 9.38 -7.98 -19.38
C GLY A 140 9.54 -6.64 -18.65
N THR A 141 8.50 -5.80 -18.55
CA THR A 141 8.53 -4.56 -17.76
C THR A 141 7.57 -4.58 -16.57
N LEU A 142 6.51 -5.38 -16.63
CA LEU A 142 5.53 -5.55 -15.55
C LEU A 142 6.17 -6.24 -14.34
N ARG A 143 6.12 -5.58 -13.18
CA ARG A 143 6.56 -6.18 -11.91
C ARG A 143 5.44 -7.00 -11.28
N GLY A 144 4.21 -6.51 -11.36
CA GLY A 144 3.08 -7.15 -10.72
C GLY A 144 1.76 -6.51 -11.10
N ILE A 145 0.69 -7.13 -10.62
CA ILE A 145 -0.66 -6.60 -10.68
C ILE A 145 -1.15 -6.28 -9.27
N ARG A 146 -2.06 -5.32 -9.13
CA ARG A 146 -2.70 -4.99 -7.86
C ARG A 146 -4.21 -5.15 -8.00
N ILE A 147 -4.80 -5.89 -7.09
CA ILE A 147 -6.26 -6.03 -6.98
C ILE A 147 -6.77 -5.24 -5.77
N GLU A 148 -7.86 -4.50 -5.98
CA GLU A 148 -8.59 -3.66 -5.02
C GLU A 148 -10.11 -3.92 -5.17
N THR A 149 -10.48 -5.19 -5.41
CA THR A 149 -11.84 -5.63 -5.72
C THR A 149 -12.86 -5.07 -4.73
N PRO A 150 -13.86 -4.30 -5.18
CA PRO A 150 -14.89 -3.73 -4.31
C PRO A 150 -15.69 -4.80 -3.58
N ILE A 151 -16.18 -4.47 -2.38
CA ILE A 151 -16.97 -5.41 -1.57
C ILE A 151 -18.28 -5.81 -2.26
N GLU A 152 -18.84 -4.93 -3.10
CA GLU A 152 -20.02 -5.18 -3.92
C GLU A 152 -19.78 -6.26 -4.99
N ARG A 153 -18.52 -6.51 -5.36
CA ARG A 153 -18.11 -7.62 -6.25
C ARG A 153 -17.65 -8.86 -5.48
N GLY A 154 -17.79 -8.88 -4.16
CA GLY A 154 -17.39 -10.00 -3.30
C GLY A 154 -16.05 -9.80 -2.57
N GLY A 155 -15.37 -8.68 -2.82
CA GLY A 155 -14.08 -8.39 -2.20
C GLY A 155 -12.97 -9.35 -2.64
N ILE A 156 -11.82 -9.23 -1.97
CA ILE A 156 -10.65 -10.04 -2.28
C ILE A 156 -10.69 -11.33 -1.46
N THR A 157 -10.67 -12.47 -2.14
CA THR A 157 -10.69 -13.80 -1.51
C THR A 157 -9.45 -14.61 -1.90
N PRO A 158 -9.02 -15.59 -1.08
CA PRO A 158 -7.94 -16.50 -1.47
C PRO A 158 -8.19 -17.17 -2.82
N HIS A 159 -9.45 -17.55 -3.09
CA HIS A 159 -9.84 -18.17 -4.36
C HIS A 159 -9.60 -17.26 -5.57
N LEU A 160 -9.91 -15.96 -5.47
CA LEU A 160 -9.64 -15.00 -6.53
C LEU A 160 -8.13 -14.89 -6.81
N VAL A 161 -7.32 -14.83 -5.75
CA VAL A 161 -5.84 -14.78 -5.88
C VAL A 161 -5.31 -16.05 -6.55
N ASP A 162 -5.79 -17.22 -6.11
CA ASP A 162 -5.42 -18.51 -6.69
C ASP A 162 -5.84 -18.62 -8.17
N GLU A 163 -7.05 -18.17 -8.51
CA GLU A 163 -7.54 -18.15 -9.90
C GLU A 163 -6.63 -17.32 -10.80
N ILE A 164 -6.30 -16.09 -10.36
CA ILE A 164 -5.42 -15.19 -11.11
C ILE A 164 -4.04 -15.83 -11.27
N ARG A 165 -3.47 -16.39 -10.19
CA ARG A 165 -2.16 -17.06 -10.21
C ARG A 165 -2.14 -18.22 -11.20
N ILE A 166 -3.14 -19.11 -11.15
CA ILE A 166 -3.24 -20.26 -12.07
C ILE A 166 -3.31 -19.80 -13.52
N LYS A 167 -4.10 -18.76 -13.82
CA LYS A 167 -4.24 -18.22 -15.19
C LYS A 167 -2.94 -17.57 -15.68
N LEU A 168 -2.25 -16.83 -14.83
CA LEU A 168 -0.94 -16.26 -15.16
C LEU A 168 0.12 -17.35 -15.39
N ASP A 169 0.17 -18.37 -14.53
CA ASP A 169 1.09 -19.51 -14.68
C ASP A 169 0.84 -20.28 -15.97
N TYR A 170 -0.43 -20.49 -16.33
CA TYR A 170 -0.79 -21.17 -17.58
C TYR A 170 -0.23 -20.46 -18.83
N GLU A 171 -0.02 -19.14 -18.76
CA GLU A 171 0.56 -18.34 -19.83
C GLU A 171 2.07 -18.07 -19.67
N ASN A 172 2.73 -18.71 -18.70
CA ASN A 172 4.15 -18.54 -18.37
C ASN A 172 4.48 -17.11 -17.90
N PHE A 173 3.69 -16.60 -16.96
CA PHE A 173 3.90 -15.34 -16.26
C PHE A 173 4.16 -15.54 -14.76
N GLU A 174 4.91 -16.57 -14.39
CA GLU A 174 5.22 -16.94 -12.99
C GLU A 174 5.96 -15.83 -12.24
N GLU A 175 6.64 -14.93 -12.95
CA GLU A 175 7.42 -13.83 -12.39
C GLU A 175 6.58 -12.63 -11.92
N ILE A 176 5.30 -12.56 -12.30
CA ILE A 176 4.42 -11.44 -11.98
C ILE A 176 3.90 -11.59 -10.55
N ASP A 177 4.25 -10.63 -9.69
CA ASP A 177 3.73 -10.55 -8.32
C ASP A 177 2.23 -10.17 -8.30
N ILE A 178 1.49 -10.68 -7.31
CA ILE A 178 0.12 -10.25 -7.02
C ILE A 178 0.12 -9.41 -5.74
N TYR A 179 -0.28 -8.15 -5.87
CA TYR A 179 -0.47 -7.21 -4.77
C TYR A 179 -1.95 -7.11 -4.42
N VAL A 180 -2.25 -7.04 -3.13
CA VAL A 180 -3.60 -6.94 -2.60
C VAL A 180 -3.72 -5.66 -1.77
N SER A 181 -4.78 -4.89 -1.99
CA SER A 181 -5.10 -3.69 -1.20
C SER A 181 -6.60 -3.53 -0.99
N GLY A 182 -7.00 -2.89 0.10
CA GLY A 182 -8.40 -2.60 0.45
C GLY A 182 -8.51 -1.82 1.75
#